data_AF-A0A965Q6F5-F1
#
_entry.id   AF-A0A965Q6F5-F1
#
_cell.length_a   1.000
_cell.length_b   1.000
_cell.length_c   1.000
_cell.angle_alpha   90.00
_cell.angle_beta   90.00
_cell.angle_gamma   90.00
#
_symmetry.space_group_name_H-M   'P 1'
#
loop_
_entity.id
_entity.type
_entity.pdbx_description
1 polymer ?
#
loop_
_entity_poly.entity_id
_entity_poly.type
_entity_poly.pdbx_seq_one_letter_code
_entity_poly.pdbx_strand_id
1 'polypeptide(L)' 'MQDLIKERLAFLEPSHLSLKDLSDLHKGHSGNTGGGHFNLEITSSHFLGKS' A
#
# COMPACT_ATOMS: atom_id res chain seq x y z
N MET A 1 -9.60 -0.02 -5.56
CA MET A 1 -8.70 -0.78 -4.66
C MET A 1 -7.83 0.15 -3.83
N GLN A 2 -7.09 1.09 -4.45
CA GLN A 2 -6.27 2.06 -3.72
C GLN A 2 -7.05 2.86 -2.68
N ASP A 3 -8.27 3.32 -3.00
CA ASP A 3 -9.10 4.08 -2.07
C ASP A 3 -9.53 3.26 -0.85
N LEU A 4 -9.83 1.98 -1.04
CA LEU A 4 -10.16 1.06 0.06
C LEU A 4 -8.94 0.83 0.97
N ILE A 5 -7.74 0.74 0.40
CA ILE A 5 -6.50 0.65 1.19
C ILE A 5 -6.32 1.92 2.03
N LYS A 6 -6.51 3.10 1.43
CA LYS A 6 -6.41 4.38 2.14
C LYS A 6 -7.46 4.51 3.25
N GLU A 7 -8.71 4.15 2.97
CA GLU A 7 -9.80 4.15 3.95
C GLU A 7 -9.48 3.24 5.15
N ARG A 8 -9.00 2.02 4.87
CA ARG A 8 -8.65 1.05 5.92
C ARG A 8 -7.44 1.49 6.76
N LEU A 9 -6.60 2.38 6.25
CA LEU A 9 -5.45 2.93 6.95
C LEU A 9 -5.73 4.27 7.63
N ALA A 10 -6.93 4.86 7.45
CA ALA A 10 -7.27 6.17 7.99
C ALA A 10 -7.14 6.25 9.52
N PHE A 11 -7.35 5.14 10.24
CA PHE A 11 -7.20 5.08 11.70
C PHE A 11 -5.76 5.32 12.20
N LEU A 12 -4.77 5.21 11.30
CA LEU A 12 -3.38 5.54 11.61
C LEU A 12 -3.13 7.04 11.59
N GLU A 13 -4.12 7.87 11.23
CA GLU A 13 -4.01 9.33 11.19
C GLU A 13 -2.72 9.81 10.50
N PRO A 14 -2.44 9.36 9.26
CA PRO A 14 -1.15 9.59 8.63
C PRO A 14 -0.92 11.08 8.34
N SER A 15 0.25 11.59 8.70
CA SER A 15 0.72 12.90 8.24
C SER A 15 1.22 12.85 6.79
N HIS A 16 1.59 11.66 6.32
CA HIS A 16 1.93 11.37 4.94
C HIS A 16 1.49 9.96 4.57
N LEU A 17 0.89 9.80 3.38
CA LEU A 17 0.56 8.51 2.79
C LEU A 17 0.77 8.56 1.27
N SER A 18 1.63 7.68 0.77
CA SER A 18 1.87 7.47 -0.65
C SER A 18 1.55 6.02 -1.00
N LEU A 19 0.71 5.82 -2.03
CA LEU A 19 0.31 4.49 -2.49
C LEU A 19 0.44 4.43 -4.01
N LYS A 20 1.34 3.57 -4.50
CA LYS A 20 1.59 3.37 -5.93
C LYS A 20 1.23 1.95 -6.33
N ASP A 21 0.40 1.82 -7.36
CA ASP A 21 0.08 0.55 -7.99
C ASP A 21 1.18 0.17 -9.00
N LEU A 22 1.72 -1.02 -8.81
CA LEU A 22 2.79 -1.64 -9.59
C LEU A 22 2.34 -2.97 -10.21
N SER A 23 1.03 -3.25 -10.21
CA SER A 23 0.47 -4.53 -10.68
C SER A 23 0.85 -4.83 -12.13
N ASP A 24 1.06 -3.80 -12.94
CA ASP A 24 1.47 -3.94 -14.34
C ASP A 24 2.89 -4.49 -14.53
N LEU A 25 3.78 -4.38 -13.54
CA LEU A 25 5.16 -4.89 -13.63
C LEU A 25 5.24 -6.42 -13.70
N HIS A 26 4.14 -7.12 -13.39
CA HIS A 26 4.09 -8.58 -13.39
C HIS A 26 3.27 -9.17 -14.53
N LYS A 27 2.80 -8.33 -15.49
CA LYS A 27 2.11 -8.81 -16.69
C LYS A 27 3.08 -9.64 -17.55
N GLY A 28 2.83 -10.95 -17.66
CA GLY A 28 3.55 -11.85 -18.57
C GLY A 28 4.43 -12.92 -17.93
N HIS A 29 4.53 -13.02 -16.60
CA HIS A 29 5.26 -14.10 -15.95
C HIS A 29 4.44 -15.39 -15.87
N SER A 30 5.03 -16.52 -16.31
CA SER A 30 4.44 -17.85 -16.12
C SER A 30 4.31 -18.14 -14.63
N GLY A 31 3.07 -18.36 -14.15
CA GLY A 31 2.75 -18.54 -12.73
C GLY A 31 2.15 -17.31 -12.02
N ASN A 32 2.00 -16.17 -12.70
CA ASN A 32 1.21 -15.06 -12.14
C ASN A 32 -0.29 -15.39 -12.23
N THR A 33 -0.91 -15.72 -11.10
CA THR A 33 -2.35 -16.03 -10.99
C THR A 33 -3.23 -14.79 -10.87
N GLY A 34 -2.66 -13.59 -11.04
CA GLY A 34 -3.32 -12.32 -10.77
C GLY A 34 -3.22 -11.90 -9.30
N GLY A 35 -3.53 -10.64 -9.04
CA GLY A 35 -3.34 -9.96 -7.75
C GLY A 35 -2.80 -8.54 -7.97
N GLY A 36 -2.93 -7.67 -6.97
CA GLY A 36 -2.38 -6.32 -7.03
C GLY A 36 -1.02 -6.22 -6.36
N HIS A 37 -0.06 -5.51 -6.97
CA HIS A 37 1.21 -5.16 -6.33
C HIS A 37 1.19 -3.68 -5.99
N PHE A 38 1.43 -3.32 -4.73
CA PHE A 38 1.41 -1.92 -4.30
C PHE A 38 2.64 -1.58 -3.47
N ASN A 39 3.22 -0.42 -3.74
CA ASN A 39 4.16 0.22 -2.82
C ASN A 39 3.39 1.22 -1.96
N LEU A 40 3.47 1.07 -0.64
CA LEU A 40 2.87 1.95 0.35
C LEU A 40 3.97 2.54 1.23
N GLU A 41 3.98 3.86 1.34
CA GLU A 41 4.76 4.61 2.33
C GLU A 41 3.79 5.37 3.23
N ILE A 42 4.00 5.29 4.54
CA ILE A 42 3.11 5.90 5.53
C ILE A 42 3.93 6.46 6.69
N THR A 43 3.68 7.72 7.04
CA THR A 43 4.22 8.37 8.24
C THR A 43 3.06 8.65 9.20
N SER A 44 3.21 8.18 10.43
CA SER A 44 2.25 8.42 11.51
C SER A 44 2.94 8.45 12.87
N SER A 45 2.45 9.31 13.76
CA SER A 45 2.86 9.33 15.18
C SER A 45 2.55 8.01 15.89
N HIS A 46 1.60 7.20 15.39
CA HIS A 46 1.24 5.90 15.97
C HIS A 46 2.41 4.90 15.91
N PHE A 47 3.40 5.11 15.04
CA PHE A 47 4.59 4.26 14.94
C PHE A 47 5.72 4.63 15.91
N LEU A 48 5.59 5.73 16.66
CA LEU A 48 6.64 6.17 17.59
C LEU A 48 6.98 5.07 18.60
N GLY A 49 8.25 4.67 18.65
CA GLY A 49 8.77 3.66 19.58
C GLY A 49 8.35 2.22 19.26
N LYS A 50 7.89 1.93 18.03
CA LYS A 50 7.51 0.59 17.56
C LYS A 50 8.44 0.12 16.43
N SER A 51 8.69 -1.18 16.34
CA SER A 51 9.49 -1.84 15.29
C SER A 51 8.78 -3.06 14.73
#